data_AF-A0A962D847-F1
#
_entry.id   AF-A0A962D847-F1
#
_cell.length_a   1.000
_cell.length_b   1.000
_cell.length_c   1.000
_cell.angle_alpha   90.00
_cell.angle_beta   90.00
_cell.angle_gamma   90.00
#
_symmetry.space_group_name_H-M   'P 1'
#
loop_
_entity.id
_entity.type
_entity.pdbx_description
1 polymer ?
#
loop_
_entity_poly.entity_id
_entity_poly.type
_entity_poly.pdbx_seq_one_letter_code
_entity_poly.pdbx_strand_id
1 'polypeptide(L)'
;MRILIALTFLTTVLALALMVAPPSHAQGVEGLEPIDIEKSVFPETKQGCTKKALFRVAIANMYKKGKDPDELANMQIMKPLVQNAYEEIGRSGLTDYNLKTVKDYQNCGQQAKADSSVRKEEKYTAIYKACSAVNDLTLTALDAAVKKRSRDATVKSLEKRKLDLAGTFLEKMKDPALYLAEQVFVKHEQSYDDAVEFVAQMSTNCLYGKDG
;
A
#
# COMPACT_ATOMS: atom_id res chain seq x y z
N MET A 1 19.50 60.03 -50.04
CA MET A 1 18.21 60.37 -50.70
C MET A 1 17.19 59.31 -50.25
N ARG A 2 16.55 59.47 -49.08
CA ARG A 2 15.13 59.87 -48.90
C ARG A 2 14.22 59.23 -49.97
N ILE A 3 13.60 58.09 -49.64
CA ILE A 3 12.19 57.90 -49.23
C ILE A 3 11.20 58.38 -50.30
N LEU A 4 10.41 57.45 -50.85
CA LEU A 4 8.97 57.64 -51.11
C LEU A 4 8.28 56.24 -51.26
N ILE A 5 7.53 55.80 -50.24
CA ILE A 5 6.05 55.65 -50.19
C ILE A 5 5.54 54.53 -51.12
N ALA A 6 5.20 53.32 -50.65
CA ALA A 6 4.14 52.89 -49.72
C ALA A 6 2.81 52.53 -50.41
N LEU A 7 2.21 51.45 -49.88
CA LEU A 7 0.84 50.98 -50.03
C LEU A 7 0.38 50.54 -51.43
N THR A 8 0.23 49.21 -51.59
CA THR A 8 -1.05 48.62 -52.01
C THR A 8 -1.09 47.13 -51.67
N PHE A 9 -2.01 46.75 -50.77
CA PHE A 9 -2.60 45.42 -50.53
C PHE A 9 -1.64 44.28 -50.12
N LEU A 10 -1.47 43.83 -48.87
CA LEU A 10 -2.38 43.70 -47.72
C LEU A 10 -3.84 43.39 -48.08
N THR A 11 -4.08 42.21 -48.68
CA THR A 11 -5.37 41.47 -48.55
C THR A 11 -5.36 40.01 -49.03
N THR A 12 -4.29 39.44 -49.58
CA THR A 12 -4.32 38.05 -50.11
C THR A 12 -3.50 37.01 -49.35
N VAL A 13 -3.11 37.29 -48.10
CA VAL A 13 -2.53 36.28 -47.17
C VAL A 13 -3.60 35.65 -46.27
N LEU A 14 -4.87 36.03 -46.44
CA LEU A 14 -6.01 35.51 -45.67
C LEU A 14 -6.98 34.68 -46.54
N ALA A 15 -6.47 33.81 -47.41
CA ALA A 15 -7.30 32.83 -48.12
C ALA A 15 -6.57 31.53 -48.48
N LEU A 16 -5.42 31.25 -47.84
CA LEU A 16 -4.71 29.98 -47.98
C LEU A 16 -4.25 29.45 -46.60
N ALA A 17 -5.08 29.66 -45.59
CA ALA A 17 -4.91 29.16 -44.22
C ALA A 17 -6.13 28.32 -43.76
N LEU A 18 -6.86 27.71 -44.71
CA LEU A 18 -8.07 26.91 -44.45
C LEU A 18 -8.08 25.52 -45.11
N MET A 19 -6.93 25.02 -45.58
CA MET A 19 -6.84 23.64 -46.10
C MET A 19 -5.59 22.89 -45.63
N VAL A 20 -5.18 23.10 -44.38
CA VAL A 20 -4.49 22.05 -43.64
C VAL A 20 -5.52 21.54 -42.64
N ALA A 21 -6.31 20.57 -43.10
CA ALA A 21 -7.07 19.73 -42.19
C ALA A 21 -6.10 19.24 -41.11
N PRO A 22 -6.46 19.32 -39.82
CA PRO A 22 -5.72 18.57 -38.81
C PRO A 22 -5.69 17.10 -39.25
N PRO A 23 -4.61 16.34 -38.99
CA PRO A 23 -4.68 14.90 -39.16
C PRO A 23 -5.73 14.35 -38.20
N SER A 24 -6.96 14.23 -38.70
CA SER A 24 -8.00 13.39 -38.16
C SER A 24 -7.50 11.95 -38.30
N HIS A 25 -7.57 11.24 -37.17
CA HIS A 25 -7.23 9.83 -36.96
C HIS A 25 -5.81 9.56 -36.43
N ALA A 26 -5.45 10.20 -35.31
CA ALA A 26 -5.19 9.34 -34.17
C ALA A 26 -6.54 8.71 -33.85
N GLN A 27 -6.75 7.45 -34.23
CA GLN A 27 -7.73 6.62 -33.56
C GLN A 27 -7.26 6.53 -32.11
N GLY A 28 -7.65 7.54 -31.32
CA GLY A 28 -7.81 7.32 -29.89
C GLY A 28 -8.67 6.09 -29.79
N VAL A 29 -8.18 5.10 -29.06
CA VAL A 29 -8.96 3.91 -28.75
C VAL A 29 -10.11 4.39 -27.85
N GLU A 30 -11.15 4.95 -28.47
CA GLU A 30 -12.44 5.20 -27.85
C GLU A 30 -13.00 3.82 -27.47
N GLY A 31 -12.91 3.50 -26.19
CA GLY A 31 -13.39 2.23 -25.65
C GLY A 31 -12.49 1.57 -24.61
N LEU A 32 -11.28 2.07 -24.37
CA LEU A 32 -10.50 1.65 -23.21
C LEU A 32 -10.70 2.68 -22.10
N GLU A 33 -11.52 2.33 -21.10
CA GLU A 33 -11.48 3.04 -19.82
C GLU A 33 -10.02 3.12 -19.33
N PRO A 34 -9.61 4.23 -18.70
CA PRO A 34 -8.28 4.32 -18.11
C PRO A 34 -8.04 3.08 -17.25
N ILE A 35 -7.00 2.30 -17.58
CA ILE A 35 -6.67 1.12 -16.79
C ILE A 35 -6.39 1.61 -15.37
N ASP A 36 -7.23 1.20 -14.44
CA ASP A 36 -6.99 1.36 -13.02
C ASP A 36 -5.81 0.44 -12.66
N ILE A 37 -4.60 1.01 -12.74
CA ILE A 37 -3.34 0.29 -12.49
C ILE A 37 -3.38 -0.33 -11.09
N GLU A 38 -3.93 0.39 -10.11
CA GLU A 38 -4.04 -0.10 -8.75
C GLU A 38 -4.90 -1.36 -8.68
N LYS A 39 -6.10 -1.34 -9.26
CA LYS A 39 -6.97 -2.54 -9.32
C LYS A 39 -6.36 -3.68 -10.14
N SER A 40 -5.58 -3.36 -11.16
CA SER A 40 -4.93 -4.35 -12.02
C SER A 40 -3.82 -5.09 -11.27
N VAL A 41 -3.04 -4.37 -10.45
CA VAL A 41 -1.95 -4.93 -9.65
C VAL A 41 -2.47 -5.57 -8.36
N PHE A 42 -3.46 -4.93 -7.74
CA PHE A 42 -4.10 -5.32 -6.49
C PHE A 42 -5.60 -5.56 -6.72
N PRO A 43 -5.99 -6.76 -7.20
CA PRO A 43 -7.40 -7.08 -7.40
C PRO A 43 -8.19 -6.97 -6.10
N GLU A 44 -9.50 -6.73 -6.18
CA GLU A 44 -10.39 -6.60 -5.01
C GLU A 44 -10.70 -7.95 -4.33
N THR A 45 -9.70 -8.82 -4.21
CA THR A 45 -9.75 -10.12 -3.53
C THR A 45 -8.83 -10.10 -2.31
N LYS A 46 -8.95 -11.09 -1.40
CA LYS A 46 -8.06 -11.20 -0.24
C LYS A 46 -6.58 -11.33 -0.63
N GLN A 47 -6.31 -11.95 -1.78
CA GLN A 47 -4.96 -11.98 -2.36
C GLN A 47 -4.47 -10.57 -2.74
N GLY A 48 -5.31 -9.75 -3.37
CA GLY A 48 -4.92 -8.39 -3.72
C GLY A 48 -4.76 -7.48 -2.50
N CYS A 49 -5.60 -7.63 -1.47
CA CYS A 49 -5.39 -6.96 -0.17
C CYS A 49 -4.02 -7.29 0.43
N THR A 50 -3.65 -8.58 0.40
CA THR A 50 -2.32 -9.07 0.83
C THR A 50 -1.20 -8.42 0.03
N LYS A 51 -1.29 -8.43 -1.31
CA LYS A 51 -0.29 -7.81 -2.19
C LYS A 51 -0.15 -6.31 -1.94
N LYS A 52 -1.26 -5.60 -1.74
CA LYS A 52 -1.27 -4.16 -1.45
C LYS A 52 -0.58 -3.84 -0.13
N ALA A 53 -0.87 -4.61 0.93
CA ALA A 53 -0.18 -4.44 2.22
C ALA A 53 1.34 -4.70 2.11
N LEU A 54 1.74 -5.79 1.43
CA LEU A 54 3.15 -6.11 1.16
C LEU A 54 3.86 -4.99 0.40
N PHE A 55 3.20 -4.47 -0.64
CA PHE A 55 3.70 -3.35 -1.40
C PHE A 55 3.93 -2.13 -0.50
N ARG A 56 2.92 -1.69 0.26
CA ARG A 56 3.01 -0.51 1.13
C ARG A 56 4.15 -0.64 2.17
N VAL A 57 4.29 -1.79 2.83
CA VAL A 57 5.40 -2.00 3.79
C VAL A 57 6.77 -2.01 3.10
N ALA A 58 6.88 -2.57 1.90
CA ALA A 58 8.12 -2.52 1.12
C ALA A 58 8.51 -1.06 0.79
N ILE A 59 7.53 -0.24 0.39
CA ILE A 59 7.74 1.20 0.17
C ILE A 59 8.19 1.90 1.45
N ALA A 60 7.51 1.66 2.57
CA ALA A 60 7.85 2.25 3.87
C ALA A 60 9.31 1.95 4.28
N ASN A 61 9.74 0.69 4.12
CA ASN A 61 11.11 0.26 4.41
C ASN A 61 12.16 0.92 3.50
N MET A 62 11.80 1.20 2.24
CA MET A 62 12.69 1.86 1.29
C MET A 62 12.78 3.35 1.51
N TYR A 63 11.65 4.00 1.76
CA TYR A 63 11.58 5.39 2.16
C TYR A 63 12.46 5.64 3.40
N LYS A 64 12.33 4.79 4.44
CA LYS A 64 13.16 4.85 5.65
C LYS A 64 14.67 4.74 5.36
N LYS A 65 15.05 3.98 4.33
CA LYS A 65 16.45 3.83 3.88
C LYS A 65 16.93 4.97 2.98
N GLY A 66 16.09 5.98 2.70
CA GLY A 66 16.42 7.07 1.80
C GLY A 66 16.61 6.66 0.34
N LYS A 67 16.05 5.50 -0.06
CA LYS A 67 16.15 5.00 -1.43
C LYS A 67 15.21 5.76 -2.35
N ASP A 68 15.66 6.01 -3.58
CA ASP A 68 14.86 6.70 -4.59
C ASP A 68 13.65 5.85 -5.01
N PRO A 69 12.44 6.44 -5.18
CA PRO A 69 11.28 5.70 -5.71
C PRO A 69 11.55 5.03 -7.06
N ASP A 70 12.45 5.58 -7.88
CA ASP A 70 12.81 5.01 -9.17
C ASP A 70 13.66 3.72 -9.04
N GLU A 71 14.25 3.43 -7.87
CA GLU A 71 14.94 2.15 -7.59
C GLU A 71 13.98 0.96 -7.45
N LEU A 72 12.68 1.20 -7.21
CA LEU A 72 11.65 0.15 -7.05
C LEU A 72 10.96 -0.21 -8.36
N ALA A 73 10.92 0.72 -9.30
CA ALA A 73 10.17 0.60 -10.53
C ALA A 73 10.93 -0.22 -11.58
N ASN A 74 11.33 -1.45 -11.25
CA ASN A 74 11.85 -2.40 -12.25
C ASN A 74 10.81 -2.71 -13.34
N MET A 75 9.53 -2.43 -13.07
CA MET A 75 8.46 -2.44 -14.06
C MET A 75 7.83 -1.05 -14.12
N GLN A 76 7.89 -0.39 -15.29
CA GLN A 76 7.36 0.96 -15.50
C GLN A 76 5.90 1.12 -15.05
N ILE A 77 5.10 0.04 -15.10
CA ILE A 77 3.70 0.03 -14.68
C ILE A 77 3.49 0.29 -13.20
N MET A 78 4.47 -0.02 -12.35
CA MET A 78 4.39 0.19 -10.90
C MET A 78 4.84 1.59 -10.48
N LYS A 79 5.54 2.32 -11.36
CA LYS A 79 6.13 3.63 -11.04
C LYS A 79 5.10 4.62 -10.46
N PRO A 80 3.89 4.78 -11.04
CA PRO A 80 2.90 5.70 -10.48
C PRO A 80 2.47 5.30 -9.05
N LEU A 81 2.34 4.01 -8.78
CA LEU A 81 1.95 3.51 -7.45
C LEU A 81 3.04 3.77 -6.40
N VAL A 82 4.32 3.60 -6.80
CA VAL A 82 5.47 3.89 -5.93
C VAL A 82 5.56 5.38 -5.63
N GLN A 83 5.45 6.23 -6.66
CA GLN A 83 5.51 7.68 -6.51
C GLN A 83 4.38 8.20 -5.60
N ASN A 84 3.14 7.78 -5.86
CA ASN A 84 2.00 8.15 -5.01
C ASN A 84 2.21 7.75 -3.55
N ALA A 85 2.79 6.57 -3.30
CA ALA A 85 3.09 6.12 -1.94
C ALA A 85 4.19 6.96 -1.27
N TYR A 86 5.26 7.34 -2.00
CA TYR A 86 6.29 8.25 -1.51
C TYR A 86 5.74 9.64 -1.19
N GLU A 87 4.87 10.18 -2.06
CA GLU A 87 4.18 11.45 -1.83
C GLU A 87 3.24 11.39 -0.62
N GLU A 88 2.51 10.28 -0.46
CA GLU A 88 1.67 10.05 0.72
C GLU A 88 2.52 10.07 2.00
N ILE A 89 3.65 9.34 2.02
CA ILE A 89 4.59 9.35 3.16
C ILE A 89 5.16 10.75 3.40
N GLY A 90 5.55 11.47 2.35
CA GLY A 90 6.05 12.85 2.47
C GLY A 90 5.04 13.82 3.06
N ARG A 91 3.74 13.60 2.82
CA ARG A 91 2.64 14.44 3.31
C ARG A 91 2.18 14.08 4.73
N SER A 92 2.01 12.79 5.05
CA SER A 92 1.46 12.34 6.34
C SER A 92 2.53 11.90 7.34
N GLY A 93 3.75 11.65 6.88
CA GLY A 93 4.78 10.96 7.65
C GLY A 93 4.67 9.44 7.58
N LEU A 94 5.80 8.78 7.85
CA LEU A 94 5.97 7.32 7.77
C LEU A 94 5.11 6.57 8.79
N THR A 95 4.96 7.11 9.99
CA THR A 95 4.21 6.51 11.09
C THR A 95 2.71 6.39 10.73
N ASP A 96 2.11 7.48 10.25
CA ASP A 96 0.71 7.47 9.82
C ASP A 96 0.49 6.56 8.62
N TYR A 97 1.43 6.54 7.67
CA TYR A 97 1.39 5.64 6.52
C TYR A 97 1.40 4.16 6.94
N ASN A 98 2.26 3.80 7.90
CA ASN A 98 2.34 2.44 8.44
C ASN A 98 1.05 2.04 9.18
N LEU A 99 0.51 2.92 10.05
CA LEU A 99 -0.78 2.66 10.72
C LEU A 99 -1.92 2.52 9.73
N LYS A 100 -1.96 3.38 8.70
CA LYS A 100 -2.97 3.29 7.64
C LYS A 100 -2.86 1.98 6.88
N THR A 101 -1.64 1.51 6.59
CA THR A 101 -1.41 0.22 5.92
C THR A 101 -2.04 -0.95 6.67
N VAL A 102 -1.88 -0.99 8.01
CA VAL A 102 -2.46 -2.04 8.87
C VAL A 102 -3.98 -1.99 8.83
N LYS A 103 -4.57 -0.80 8.98
CA LYS A 103 -6.03 -0.59 8.98
C LYS A 103 -6.64 -0.86 7.62
N ASP A 104 -5.99 -0.40 6.54
CA ASP A 104 -6.41 -0.65 5.16
C ASP A 104 -6.46 -2.14 4.87
N TYR A 105 -5.48 -2.93 5.36
CA TYR A 105 -5.50 -4.38 5.20
C TYR A 105 -6.73 -5.01 5.87
N GLN A 106 -7.04 -4.62 7.11
CA GLN A 106 -8.21 -5.11 7.85
C GLN A 106 -9.54 -4.68 7.20
N ASN A 107 -9.61 -3.48 6.65
CA ASN A 107 -10.81 -3.03 5.95
C ASN A 107 -10.96 -3.72 4.59
N CYS A 108 -9.86 -3.86 3.86
CA CYS A 108 -9.84 -4.48 2.53
C CYS A 108 -10.33 -5.93 2.58
N GLY A 109 -9.82 -6.76 3.49
CA GLY A 109 -10.24 -8.16 3.51
C GLY A 109 -11.66 -8.41 4.00
N GLN A 110 -12.25 -7.46 4.76
CA GLN A 110 -13.69 -7.49 5.09
C GLN A 110 -14.58 -7.21 3.88
N GLN A 111 -14.11 -6.37 2.95
CA GLN A 111 -14.85 -5.94 1.75
C GLN A 111 -14.45 -6.74 0.48
N ALA A 112 -13.42 -7.59 0.59
CA ALA A 112 -12.88 -8.33 -0.53
C ALA A 112 -13.90 -9.30 -1.13
N LYS A 113 -13.98 -9.29 -2.46
CA LYS A 113 -14.70 -10.29 -3.23
C LYS A 113 -14.00 -11.64 -3.11
N ALA A 114 -14.78 -12.71 -3.29
CA ALA A 114 -14.22 -14.05 -3.38
C ALA A 114 -13.31 -14.16 -4.61
N ASP A 115 -12.18 -14.85 -4.46
CA ASP A 115 -11.37 -15.27 -5.59
C ASP A 115 -12.16 -16.26 -6.47
N SER A 116 -11.99 -16.19 -7.79
CA SER A 116 -12.65 -17.12 -8.72
C SER A 116 -12.15 -18.56 -8.53
N SER A 117 -10.96 -18.75 -7.96
CA SER A 117 -10.43 -20.05 -7.57
C SER A 117 -10.79 -20.36 -6.11
N VAL A 118 -11.65 -21.37 -5.90
CA VAL A 118 -12.04 -21.87 -4.56
C VAL A 118 -10.83 -22.17 -3.69
N ARG A 119 -9.82 -22.87 -4.23
CA ARG A 119 -8.59 -23.20 -3.50
C ARG A 119 -7.81 -21.95 -3.05
N LYS A 120 -7.75 -20.92 -3.89
CA LYS A 120 -7.10 -19.65 -3.51
C LYS A 120 -7.93 -18.92 -2.47
N GLU A 121 -9.25 -18.88 -2.64
CA GLU A 121 -10.16 -18.23 -1.70
C GLU A 121 -10.05 -18.84 -0.29
N GLU A 122 -10.05 -20.17 -0.18
CA GLU A 122 -9.85 -20.88 1.08
C GLU A 122 -8.49 -20.55 1.72
N LYS A 123 -7.40 -20.66 0.94
CA LYS A 123 -6.04 -20.35 1.41
C LYS A 123 -5.93 -18.91 1.92
N TYR A 124 -6.36 -17.93 1.12
CA TYR A 124 -6.24 -16.52 1.47
C TYR A 124 -7.23 -16.09 2.55
N THR A 125 -8.37 -16.76 2.69
CA THR A 125 -9.27 -16.52 3.83
C THR A 125 -8.64 -16.96 5.16
N ALA A 126 -8.02 -18.14 5.20
CA ALA A 126 -7.32 -18.61 6.39
C ALA A 126 -6.17 -17.66 6.79
N ILE A 127 -5.32 -17.30 5.82
CA ILE A 127 -4.22 -16.34 6.02
C ILE A 127 -4.76 -14.99 6.48
N TYR A 128 -5.80 -14.47 5.82
CA TYR A 128 -6.38 -13.18 6.17
C TYR A 128 -6.89 -13.14 7.61
N LYS A 129 -7.61 -14.20 8.02
CA LYS A 129 -8.13 -14.32 9.39
C LYS A 129 -7.00 -14.35 10.42
N ALA A 130 -5.96 -15.14 10.17
CA ALA A 130 -4.80 -15.24 11.07
C ALA A 130 -4.09 -13.88 11.20
N CYS A 131 -3.80 -13.22 10.08
CA CYS A 131 -3.07 -11.95 10.09
C CYS A 131 -3.91 -10.77 10.59
N SER A 132 -5.22 -10.79 10.40
CA SER A 132 -6.12 -9.83 11.03
C SER A 132 -6.09 -9.95 12.55
N ALA A 133 -6.06 -11.18 13.08
CA ALA A 133 -5.96 -11.42 14.51
C ALA A 133 -4.60 -10.98 15.09
N VAL A 134 -3.51 -11.15 14.34
CA VAL A 134 -2.18 -10.59 14.67
C VAL A 134 -2.21 -9.07 14.70
N ASN A 135 -2.83 -8.43 13.70
CA ASN A 135 -2.97 -6.97 13.65
C ASN A 135 -3.79 -6.44 14.82
N ASP A 136 -4.93 -7.06 15.12
CA ASP A 136 -5.76 -6.68 16.27
C ASP A 136 -5.00 -6.80 17.58
N LEU A 137 -4.24 -7.88 17.77
CA LEU A 137 -3.44 -8.08 18.96
C LEU A 137 -2.35 -7.01 19.11
N THR A 138 -1.59 -6.77 18.04
CA THR A 138 -0.48 -5.81 18.05
C THR A 138 -0.95 -4.36 18.16
N LEU A 139 -2.07 -4.00 17.51
CA LEU A 139 -2.73 -2.70 17.70
C LEU A 139 -3.29 -2.54 19.12
N THR A 140 -3.86 -3.60 19.70
CA THR A 140 -4.33 -3.56 21.11
C THR A 140 -3.17 -3.33 22.06
N ALA A 141 -2.03 -3.99 21.83
CA ALA A 141 -0.81 -3.79 22.62
C ALA A 141 -0.27 -2.37 22.46
N LEU A 142 -0.27 -1.83 21.23
CA LEU A 142 0.19 -0.46 20.95
C LEU A 142 -0.69 0.58 21.66
N ASP A 143 -2.01 0.44 21.57
CA ASP A 143 -2.95 1.31 22.29
C ASP A 143 -2.73 1.28 23.80
N ALA A 144 -2.47 0.09 24.36
CA ALA A 144 -2.17 -0.07 25.78
C ALA A 144 -0.85 0.59 26.18
N ALA A 145 0.20 0.46 25.36
CA ALA A 145 1.50 1.10 25.58
C ALA A 145 1.39 2.64 25.54
N VAL A 146 0.69 3.19 24.54
CA VAL A 146 0.43 4.64 24.41
C VAL A 146 -0.35 5.17 25.62
N LYS A 147 -1.35 4.42 26.08
CA LYS A 147 -2.16 4.76 27.26
C LYS A 147 -1.46 4.46 28.59
N LYS A 148 -0.19 4.06 28.58
CA LYS A 148 0.61 3.71 29.77
C LYS A 148 -0.09 2.69 30.67
N ARG A 149 -0.81 1.74 30.08
CA ARG A 149 -1.41 0.62 30.83
C ARG A 149 -0.30 -0.32 31.29
N SER A 150 -0.55 -1.05 32.38
CA SER A 150 0.40 -2.05 32.88
C SER A 150 0.74 -3.06 31.77
N ARG A 151 2.03 -3.17 31.44
CA ARG A 151 2.58 -4.14 30.48
C ARG A 151 2.19 -5.56 30.89
N ASP A 152 2.54 -5.98 32.11
CA ASP A 152 2.25 -7.31 32.63
C ASP A 152 0.77 -7.68 32.57
N ALA A 153 -0.12 -6.74 32.96
CA ALA A 153 -1.56 -6.97 32.91
C ALA A 153 -2.07 -7.10 31.46
N THR A 154 -1.56 -6.25 30.56
CA THR A 154 -1.94 -6.26 29.14
C THR A 154 -1.47 -7.54 28.46
N VAL A 155 -0.19 -7.88 28.63
CA VAL A 155 0.43 -9.08 28.05
C VAL A 155 -0.29 -10.34 28.52
N LYS A 156 -0.53 -10.48 29.84
CA LYS A 156 -1.30 -11.60 30.41
C LYS A 156 -2.75 -11.66 29.90
N SER A 157 -3.35 -10.52 29.60
CA SER A 157 -4.69 -10.47 29.00
C SER A 157 -4.67 -10.91 27.53
N LEU A 158 -3.62 -10.58 26.79
CA LEU A 158 -3.49 -10.91 25.37
C LEU A 158 -3.05 -12.36 25.16
N GLU A 159 -2.21 -12.94 26.02
CA GLU A 159 -1.81 -14.35 26.00
C GLU A 159 -3.01 -15.30 26.01
N LYS A 160 -4.08 -14.93 26.75
CA LYS A 160 -5.32 -15.72 26.79
C LYS A 160 -6.07 -15.76 25.45
N ARG A 161 -5.74 -14.87 24.50
CA ARG A 161 -6.29 -14.88 23.15
C ARG A 161 -5.55 -15.97 22.36
N LYS A 162 -6.13 -17.17 22.32
CA LYS A 162 -5.62 -18.25 21.48
C LYS A 162 -5.72 -17.83 20.01
N LEU A 163 -4.59 -17.48 19.40
CA LEU A 163 -4.53 -17.16 17.98
C LEU A 163 -4.42 -18.44 17.16
N ASP A 164 -5.33 -18.62 16.20
CA ASP A 164 -5.16 -19.62 15.15
C ASP A 164 -4.30 -19.02 14.04
N LEU A 165 -3.05 -19.49 13.97
CA LEU A 165 -2.01 -18.97 13.08
C LEU A 165 -1.61 -19.98 12.01
N ALA A 166 -2.47 -20.98 11.74
CA ALA A 166 -2.23 -21.98 10.70
C ALA A 166 -1.94 -21.32 9.35
N GLY A 167 -0.89 -21.80 8.66
CA GLY A 167 -0.52 -21.28 7.34
C GLY A 167 0.23 -19.94 7.38
N THR A 168 0.66 -19.47 8.55
CA THR A 168 1.53 -18.29 8.72
C THR A 168 2.92 -18.70 9.20
N PHE A 169 3.91 -17.80 9.13
CA PHE A 169 5.24 -18.07 9.69
C PHE A 169 5.24 -18.25 11.23
N LEU A 170 4.20 -17.76 11.90
CA LEU A 170 4.05 -17.81 13.35
C LEU A 170 3.43 -19.13 13.84
N GLU A 171 2.98 -20.01 12.94
CA GLU A 171 2.30 -21.27 13.28
C GLU A 171 3.08 -22.14 14.27
N LYS A 172 4.42 -22.15 14.16
CA LYS A 172 5.31 -22.96 15.00
C LYS A 172 5.72 -22.27 16.31
N MET A 173 5.30 -21.02 16.52
CA MET A 173 5.64 -20.29 17.73
C MET A 173 4.78 -20.80 18.88
N LYS A 174 5.41 -21.10 20.03
CA LYS A 174 4.72 -21.64 21.20
C LYS A 174 3.68 -20.66 21.75
N ASP A 175 4.08 -19.40 21.94
CA ASP A 175 3.27 -18.35 22.56
C ASP A 175 3.30 -17.06 21.71
N PRO A 176 2.71 -17.06 20.50
CA PRO A 176 2.82 -15.94 19.56
C PRO A 176 2.16 -14.67 20.06
N ALA A 177 1.02 -14.79 20.76
CA ALA A 177 0.33 -13.65 21.36
C ALA A 177 1.20 -12.93 22.41
N LEU A 178 1.89 -13.71 23.26
CA LEU A 178 2.82 -13.19 24.26
C LEU A 178 3.98 -12.46 23.59
N TYR A 179 4.67 -13.14 22.67
CA TYR A 179 5.81 -12.59 21.94
C TYR A 179 5.45 -11.27 21.24
N LEU A 180 4.36 -11.26 20.46
CA LEU A 180 3.95 -10.09 19.70
C LEU A 180 3.61 -8.90 20.60
N ALA A 181 2.87 -9.14 21.69
CA ALA A 181 2.52 -8.09 22.65
C ALA A 181 3.78 -7.51 23.31
N GLU A 182 4.68 -8.37 23.80
CA GLU A 182 5.94 -7.98 24.43
C GLU A 182 6.81 -7.15 23.47
N GLN A 183 6.93 -7.56 22.21
CA GLN A 183 7.71 -6.82 21.22
C GLN A 183 7.15 -5.42 20.97
N VAL A 184 5.82 -5.24 20.95
CA VAL A 184 5.22 -3.90 20.82
C VAL A 184 5.63 -3.00 22.00
N PHE A 185 5.59 -3.50 23.24
CA PHE A 185 6.04 -2.72 24.40
C PHE A 185 7.53 -2.39 24.35
N VAL A 186 8.39 -3.38 24.05
CA VAL A 186 9.84 -3.17 23.92
C VAL A 186 10.16 -2.15 22.83
N LYS A 187 9.48 -2.22 21.68
CA LYS A 187 9.65 -1.26 20.58
C LYS A 187 9.16 0.12 20.98
N HIS A 188 8.04 0.21 21.70
CA HIS A 188 7.52 1.48 22.18
C HIS A 188 8.43 2.16 23.21
N GLU A 189 9.12 1.37 24.05
CA GLU A 189 10.15 1.87 24.96
C GLU A 189 11.34 2.51 24.19
N GLN A 190 11.61 2.07 22.95
CA GLN A 190 12.60 2.68 22.06
C GLN A 190 12.05 3.95 21.42
N SER A 191 10.93 3.84 20.70
CA SER A 191 10.17 4.96 20.16
C SER A 191 8.77 4.53 19.74
N TYR A 192 7.83 5.49 19.67
CA TYR A 192 6.50 5.23 19.12
C TYR A 192 6.58 4.76 17.65
N ASP A 193 7.47 5.37 16.86
CA ASP A 193 7.66 5.05 15.46
C ASP A 193 8.16 3.61 15.24
N ASP A 194 9.09 3.12 16.08
CA ASP A 194 9.57 1.74 16.03
C ASP A 194 8.46 0.73 16.38
N ALA A 195 7.58 1.07 17.32
CA ALA A 195 6.44 0.23 17.65
C ALA A 195 5.43 0.15 16.49
N VAL A 196 5.15 1.29 15.86
CA VAL A 196 4.27 1.36 14.68
C VAL A 196 4.85 0.60 13.49
N GLU A 197 6.14 0.73 13.22
CA GLU A 197 6.83 -0.03 12.19
C GLU A 197 6.77 -1.53 12.46
N PHE A 198 7.00 -1.96 13.70
CA PHE A 198 6.87 -3.37 14.07
C PHE A 198 5.45 -3.88 13.81
N VAL A 199 4.41 -3.15 14.21
CA VAL A 199 3.00 -3.51 13.96
C VAL A 199 2.75 -3.67 12.45
N ALA A 200 3.21 -2.71 11.63
CA ALA A 200 3.04 -2.77 10.18
C ALA A 200 3.80 -3.94 9.53
N GLN A 201 5.05 -4.17 9.93
CA GLN A 201 5.84 -5.30 9.45
C GLN A 201 5.22 -6.64 9.84
N MET A 202 4.59 -6.71 11.01
CA MET A 202 3.93 -7.94 11.46
C MET A 202 2.71 -8.29 10.62
N SER A 203 1.95 -7.29 10.15
CA SER A 203 0.86 -7.50 9.17
C SER A 203 1.34 -8.20 7.92
N THR A 204 2.55 -7.90 7.45
CA THR A 204 3.13 -8.46 6.23
C THR A 204 3.91 -9.73 6.44
N ASN A 205 4.70 -9.83 7.52
CA ASN A 205 5.47 -11.02 7.83
C ASN A 205 4.53 -12.20 8.07
N CYS A 206 3.35 -11.96 8.66
CA CYS A 206 2.32 -12.96 8.86
C CYS A 206 1.91 -13.68 7.55
N LEU A 207 2.02 -13.00 6.41
CA LEU A 207 1.63 -13.48 5.09
C LEU A 207 2.66 -14.47 4.50
N TYR A 208 3.90 -14.51 5.01
CA TYR A 208 4.98 -15.38 4.55
C TYR A 208 4.96 -16.75 5.24
N GLY A 209 3.88 -17.51 5.08
CA GLY A 209 3.77 -18.90 5.51
C GLY A 209 4.10 -19.90 4.40
N LYS A 210 5.18 -20.68 4.59
CA LYS A 210 5.56 -21.97 3.99
C LYS A 210 5.58 -22.19 2.46
N ASP A 211 5.33 -21.20 1.62
CA ASP A 211 5.49 -21.31 0.14
C ASP A 211 6.21 -20.09 -0.49
N GLY A 212 7.12 -19.45 0.26
CA GLY A 212 8.03 -18.43 -0.28
C GLY A 212 9.26 -19.07 -0.93
#